data_AF-A0A1G2T090-F1
#
_entry.id   AF-A0A1G2T090-F1
#
_cell.length_a   1.000
_cell.length_b   1.000
_cell.length_c   1.000
_cell.angle_alpha   90.00
_cell.angle_beta   90.00
_cell.angle_gamma   90.00
#
_symmetry.space_group_name_H-M   'P 1'
#
loop_
_entity.id
_entity.type
_entity.pdbx_description
1 polymer ?
#
loop_
_entity_poly.entity_id
_entity_poly.type
_entity_poly.pdbx_seq_one_letter_code
_entity_poly.pdbx_strand_id
1 'polypeptide(L)'
;MQSKPYNIVLLPSEGLLGKALRLSKDLEKLGTHFTLDNHNVFPHISVYMTQLNEDGLEKAKNILSEIARNTVVIKLNTNKYNYENTYIDVGYAKNKEIVDLQNKVVEKLVLTLLSTAGSMLGICTLRILPSQDLRVIIRK
;
A
#
# COMPACT_ATOMS: atom_id res chain seq x y z
N MET A 1 2.72 26.04 4.70
CA MET A 1 2.86 24.75 5.40
C MET A 1 3.59 23.77 4.49
N GLN A 2 4.57 23.03 5.02
CA GLN A 2 5.35 22.07 4.23
C GLN A 2 4.54 20.77 4.07
N SER A 3 4.31 20.33 2.83
CA SER A 3 3.74 19.02 2.53
C SER A 3 4.80 17.93 2.65
N LYS A 4 4.39 16.70 2.97
CA LYS A 4 5.23 15.50 3.02
C LYS A 4 4.60 14.40 2.16
N PRO A 5 5.41 13.51 1.56
CA PRO A 5 4.87 12.35 0.85
C PRO A 5 4.26 11.36 1.84
N TYR A 6 3.17 10.72 1.43
CA TYR A 6 2.48 9.66 2.17
C TYR A 6 2.04 8.56 1.21
N ASN A 7 2.11 7.32 1.69
CA ASN A 7 1.61 6.16 0.98
C ASN A 7 0.37 5.62 1.68
N ILE A 8 -0.67 5.38 0.90
CA ILE A 8 -1.85 4.66 1.32
C ILE A 8 -1.68 3.23 0.86
N VAL A 9 -1.71 2.33 1.83
CA VAL A 9 -1.32 0.95 1.59
C VAL A 9 -2.35 -0.01 2.18
N LEU A 10 -2.37 -1.20 1.61
CA LEU A 10 -3.03 -2.37 2.15
C LEU A 10 -1.98 -3.26 2.82
N LEU A 11 -2.23 -3.60 4.08
CA LEU A 11 -1.37 -4.50 4.85
C LEU A 11 -1.81 -5.95 4.70
N PRO A 12 -0.87 -6.90 4.56
CA PRO A 12 -1.16 -8.33 4.49
C PRO A 12 -1.83 -8.88 5.75
N SER A 13 -2.45 -10.04 5.61
CA SER A 13 -3.00 -10.80 6.73
C SER A 13 -1.86 -11.26 7.63
N GLU A 14 -2.17 -11.59 8.88
CA GLU A 14 -1.14 -12.05 9.81
C GLU A 14 -0.42 -13.31 9.30
N GLY A 15 -1.18 -14.27 8.76
CA GLY A 15 -0.61 -15.50 8.20
C GLY A 15 0.32 -15.22 7.02
N LEU A 16 0.01 -14.21 6.24
CA LEU A 16 0.86 -13.81 5.13
C LEU A 16 2.08 -13.01 5.59
N LEU A 17 1.87 -12.05 6.49
CA LEU A 17 2.92 -11.24 7.08
C LEU A 17 4.02 -12.15 7.63
N GLY A 18 3.66 -13.19 8.38
CA GLY A 18 4.62 -14.18 8.89
C GLY A 18 5.40 -14.90 7.79
N LYS A 19 4.75 -15.32 6.70
CA LYS A 19 5.42 -15.95 5.54
C LYS A 19 6.38 -15.00 4.84
N ALA A 20 5.97 -13.75 4.64
CA ALA A 20 6.80 -12.73 3.98
C ALA A 20 8.03 -12.38 4.83
N LEU A 21 7.86 -12.18 6.14
CA LEU A 21 8.96 -11.91 7.07
C LEU A 21 9.94 -13.08 7.10
N ARG A 22 9.44 -14.32 7.21
CA ARG A 22 10.29 -15.51 7.21
C ARG A 22 11.08 -15.65 5.91
N LEU A 23 10.42 -15.54 4.76
CA LEU A 23 11.09 -15.63 3.47
C LEU A 23 12.16 -14.54 3.32
N SER A 24 11.83 -13.30 3.69
CA SER A 24 12.81 -12.21 3.64
C SER A 24 14.02 -12.47 4.53
N LYS A 25 13.81 -13.05 5.72
CA LYS A 25 14.89 -13.41 6.64
C LYS A 25 15.75 -14.56 6.12
N ASP A 26 15.15 -15.53 5.46
CA ASP A 26 15.88 -16.63 4.82
C ASP A 26 16.76 -16.13 3.67
N LEU A 27 16.26 -15.15 2.90
CA LEU A 27 16.97 -14.52 1.78
C LEU A 27 18.06 -13.54 2.23
N GLU A 28 17.98 -12.96 3.42
CA GLU A 28 19.01 -12.05 3.96
C GLU A 28 20.41 -12.66 3.90
N LYS A 29 20.53 -13.96 4.14
CA LYS A 29 21.80 -14.71 4.10
C LYS A 29 22.45 -14.70 2.71
N LEU A 30 21.71 -14.33 1.67
CA LEU A 30 22.16 -14.23 0.29
C LEU A 30 22.56 -12.80 -0.11
N GLY A 31 22.56 -11.84 0.83
CA GLY A 31 22.99 -10.46 0.58
C GLY A 31 21.91 -9.58 -0.05
N THR A 32 20.65 -9.72 0.36
CA THR A 32 19.56 -8.85 -0.12
C THR A 32 19.74 -7.39 0.31
N HIS A 33 19.26 -6.45 -0.50
CA HIS A 33 19.37 -5.01 -0.19
C HIS A 33 18.56 -4.58 1.04
N PHE A 34 17.50 -5.31 1.38
CA PHE A 34 16.71 -5.07 2.59
C PHE A 34 16.17 -6.38 3.16
N THR A 35 15.83 -6.35 4.44
CA THR A 35 15.13 -7.42 5.15
C THR A 35 13.86 -6.85 5.75
N LEU A 36 12.73 -7.53 5.53
CA LEU A 36 11.47 -7.16 6.17
C LEU A 36 11.55 -7.41 7.67
N ASP A 37 11.18 -6.40 8.46
CA ASP A 37 11.21 -6.46 9.92
C ASP A 37 9.86 -6.12 10.56
N ASN A 38 8.88 -5.66 9.78
CA ASN A 38 7.60 -5.16 10.27
C ASN A 38 7.74 -4.01 11.29
N HIS A 39 8.82 -3.22 11.18
CA HIS A 39 9.07 -2.02 11.98
C HIS A 39 9.51 -0.85 11.10
N ASN A 40 10.48 -1.09 10.22
CA ASN A 40 11.01 -0.12 9.27
C ASN A 40 10.67 -0.50 7.83
N VAL A 41 10.62 -1.81 7.53
CA VAL A 41 10.31 -2.34 6.19
C VAL A 41 9.18 -3.36 6.28
N PHE A 42 8.05 -3.02 5.66
CA PHE A 42 6.81 -3.77 5.77
C PHE A 42 6.39 -4.35 4.42
N PRO A 43 5.94 -5.61 4.37
CA PRO A 43 5.18 -6.08 3.23
C PRO A 43 3.86 -5.32 3.15
N HIS A 44 3.56 -4.77 1.97
CA HIS A 44 2.33 -4.03 1.73
C HIS A 44 2.00 -3.96 0.24
N ILE A 45 0.79 -3.51 -0.09
CA ILE A 45 0.37 -3.14 -1.45
C ILE A 45 0.13 -1.64 -1.46
N SER A 46 0.84 -0.91 -2.30
CA SER A 46 0.55 0.51 -2.51
C SER A 46 -0.74 0.68 -3.32
N VAL A 47 -1.67 1.48 -2.79
CA VAL A 47 -2.95 1.82 -3.45
C VAL A 47 -2.87 3.20 -4.09
N TYR A 48 -2.35 4.18 -3.34
CA TYR A 48 -2.23 5.56 -3.79
C TYR A 48 -1.10 6.26 -3.04
N MET A 49 -0.34 7.10 -3.74
CA MET A 49 0.70 7.96 -3.16
C MET A 49 0.28 9.41 -3.30
N THR A 50 0.47 10.21 -2.26
CA THR A 50 0.04 11.62 -2.26
C THR A 50 0.99 12.47 -1.44
N GLN A 51 0.91 13.80 -1.59
CA GLN A 51 1.58 14.74 -0.69
C GLN A 51 0.55 15.46 0.16
N LEU A 52 0.76 15.48 1.48
CA LEU A 52 -0.17 16.08 2.44
C LEU A 52 0.58 17.00 3.39
N ASN A 53 -0.02 18.14 3.72
CA ASN A 53 0.33 18.90 4.92
C ASN A 53 -0.39 18.30 6.14
N GLU A 54 -0.26 18.92 7.31
CA GLU A 54 -0.85 18.42 8.56
C GLU A 54 -2.39 18.33 8.49
N ASP A 55 -3.05 19.40 8.02
CA ASP A 55 -4.52 19.40 7.84
C ASP A 55 -4.99 18.35 6.84
N GLY A 56 -4.28 18.20 5.73
CA GLY A 56 -4.56 17.19 4.70
C GLY A 56 -4.38 15.77 5.24
N LEU A 57 -3.41 15.55 6.12
CA LEU A 57 -3.19 14.27 6.78
C LEU A 57 -4.36 13.90 7.69
N GLU A 58 -4.84 14.82 8.52
CA GLU A 58 -5.98 14.55 9.41
C GLU A 58 -7.27 14.30 8.62
N LYS A 59 -7.51 15.06 7.55
CA LYS A 59 -8.63 14.78 6.63
C LYS A 59 -8.51 13.41 5.99
N ALA A 60 -7.31 13.05 5.50
CA ALA A 60 -7.06 11.76 4.89
C ALA A 60 -7.29 10.60 5.88
N LYS A 61 -6.87 10.73 7.15
CA LYS A 61 -7.14 9.74 8.21
C LYS A 61 -8.62 9.49 8.41
N ASN A 62 -9.43 10.55 8.44
CA ASN A 62 -10.88 10.43 8.61
C ASN A 62 -11.53 9.73 7.42
N ILE A 63 -11.19 10.14 6.19
CA ILE A 63 -11.69 9.52 4.95
C ILE A 63 -11.32 8.04 4.89
N LEU A 64 -10.06 7.72 5.17
CA LEU A 64 -9.57 6.35 5.07
C LEU A 64 -10.11 5.46 6.19
N SER A 65 -10.40 6.01 7.36
CA SER A 65 -11.14 5.29 8.41
C SER A 65 -12.55 4.93 7.97
N GLU A 66 -13.26 5.83 7.30
CA GLU A 66 -14.59 5.57 6.75
C GLU A 66 -14.54 4.51 5.62
N ILE A 67 -13.55 4.60 4.73
CA ILE A 67 -13.34 3.60 3.67
C ILE A 67 -13.06 2.24 4.31
N ALA A 68 -12.14 2.16 5.27
CA ALA A 68 -11.75 0.91 5.93
C ALA A 68 -12.92 0.22 6.62
N ARG A 69 -13.80 0.97 7.32
CA ARG A 69 -15.00 0.40 7.97
C ARG A 69 -15.96 -0.29 7.00
N ASN A 70 -16.01 0.17 5.75
CA ASN A 70 -16.92 -0.33 4.73
C ASN A 70 -16.21 -1.26 3.72
N THR A 71 -14.92 -1.51 3.90
CA THR A 71 -14.13 -2.34 3.00
C THR A 71 -14.04 -3.74 3.59
N VAL A 72 -14.61 -4.71 2.89
CA VAL A 72 -14.36 -6.11 3.21
C VAL A 72 -12.94 -6.48 2.84
N VAL A 73 -12.46 -7.54 3.45
CA VAL A 73 -11.20 -8.19 3.11
C VAL A 73 -11.09 -8.44 1.60
N ILE A 74 -10.04 -7.93 0.97
CA ILE A 74 -9.77 -8.09 -0.47
C ILE A 74 -8.93 -9.33 -0.70
N LYS A 75 -9.38 -10.21 -1.61
CA LYS A 75 -8.65 -11.42 -1.99
C LYS A 75 -7.99 -11.26 -3.34
N LEU A 76 -6.67 -11.31 -3.36
CA LEU A 76 -5.88 -11.21 -4.58
C LEU A 76 -5.14 -12.52 -4.87
N ASN A 77 -5.10 -12.89 -6.14
CA ASN A 77 -4.34 -14.02 -6.62
C ASN A 77 -2.98 -13.54 -7.13
N THR A 78 -1.92 -14.19 -6.67
CA THR A 78 -0.58 -13.99 -7.22
C THR A 78 -0.56 -14.47 -8.67
N ASN A 79 0.01 -13.67 -9.58
CA ASN A 79 0.11 -14.03 -11.00
C ASN A 79 1.55 -14.27 -11.45
N LYS A 80 2.54 -13.62 -10.83
CA LYS A 80 3.96 -13.77 -11.17
C LYS A 80 4.87 -13.44 -9.99
N TYR A 81 6.07 -13.97 -10.05
CA TYR A 81 7.19 -13.58 -9.19
C TYR A 81 8.27 -13.01 -10.11
N ASN A 82 8.67 -11.78 -9.87
CA ASN A 82 9.77 -11.13 -10.57
C ASN A 82 10.97 -11.05 -9.63
N TYR A 83 12.14 -11.28 -10.18
CA TYR A 83 13.40 -10.99 -9.50
C TYR A 83 14.13 -9.92 -10.30
N GLU A 84 14.25 -8.73 -9.72
CA GLU A 84 14.94 -7.60 -10.34
C GLU A 84 15.83 -6.93 -9.30
N ASN A 85 17.04 -6.53 -9.71
CA ASN A 85 17.95 -5.71 -8.88
C ASN A 85 18.01 -6.15 -7.41
N THR A 86 18.14 -7.47 -7.16
CA THR A 86 18.27 -8.15 -5.84
C THR A 86 17.01 -8.21 -4.95
N TYR A 87 15.85 -7.78 -5.44
CA TYR A 87 14.60 -7.93 -4.71
C TYR A 87 13.61 -8.81 -5.46
N ILE A 88 12.75 -9.47 -4.70
CA ILE A 88 11.62 -10.23 -5.23
C ILE A 88 10.39 -9.33 -5.18
N ASP A 89 9.76 -9.14 -6.33
CA ASP A 89 8.45 -8.52 -6.46
C ASP A 89 7.41 -9.58 -6.81
N VAL A 90 6.29 -9.55 -6.11
CA VAL A 90 5.17 -10.45 -6.32
C VAL A 90 4.07 -9.69 -7.04
N GLY A 91 3.84 -10.07 -8.28
CA GLY A 91 2.73 -9.55 -9.06
C GLY A 91 1.41 -10.16 -8.63
N TYR A 92 0.36 -9.35 -8.63
CA TYR A 92 -1.00 -9.79 -8.37
C TYR A 92 -1.90 -9.50 -9.56
N ALA A 93 -2.84 -10.41 -9.80
CA ALA A 93 -3.94 -10.16 -10.71
C ALA A 93 -4.84 -9.09 -10.09
N LYS A 94 -5.04 -7.99 -10.83
CA LYS A 94 -6.05 -6.99 -10.47
C LYS A 94 -7.42 -7.65 -10.56
N ASN A 95 -8.22 -7.50 -9.52
CA ASN A 95 -9.63 -7.86 -9.52
C ASN A 95 -10.49 -6.59 -9.39
N LYS A 96 -11.81 -6.74 -9.48
CA LYS A 96 -12.73 -5.61 -9.35
C LYS A 96 -12.62 -4.92 -7.99
N GLU A 97 -12.45 -5.69 -6.92
CA GLU A 97 -12.41 -5.18 -5.54
C GLU A 97 -11.24 -4.20 -5.31
N ILE A 98 -10.03 -4.52 -5.76
CA ILE A 98 -8.87 -3.64 -5.59
C ILE A 98 -8.95 -2.40 -6.47
N VAL A 99 -9.52 -2.53 -7.67
CA VAL A 99 -9.72 -1.40 -8.58
C VAL A 99 -10.78 -0.45 -8.01
N ASP A 100 -11.91 -0.99 -7.53
CA ASP A 100 -12.96 -0.19 -6.92
C ASP A 100 -12.47 0.50 -5.64
N LEU A 101 -11.68 -0.19 -4.81
CA LEU A 101 -11.06 0.42 -3.63
C LEU A 101 -10.12 1.57 -4.03
N GLN A 102 -9.24 1.34 -5.01
CA GLN A 102 -8.31 2.36 -5.48
C GLN A 102 -9.06 3.59 -5.99
N ASN A 103 -10.08 3.39 -6.82
CA ASN A 103 -10.92 4.48 -7.33
C ASN A 103 -11.60 5.23 -6.20
N LYS A 104 -12.18 4.53 -5.22
CA LYS A 104 -12.82 5.15 -4.05
C LYS A 104 -11.84 5.97 -3.22
N VAL A 105 -10.61 5.49 -3.03
CA VAL A 105 -9.53 6.21 -2.34
C VAL A 105 -9.16 7.47 -3.11
N VAL A 106 -8.92 7.36 -4.42
CA VAL A 106 -8.57 8.48 -5.29
C VAL A 106 -9.69 9.51 -5.32
N GLU A 107 -10.93 9.12 -5.61
CA GLU A 107 -12.08 10.02 -5.67
C GLU A 107 -12.28 10.77 -4.37
N LYS A 108 -12.36 10.07 -3.22
CA LYS A 108 -12.60 10.75 -1.95
C LYS A 108 -11.45 11.66 -1.54
N LEU A 109 -10.20 11.27 -1.77
CA LEU A 109 -9.06 12.11 -1.40
C LEU A 109 -8.88 13.27 -2.37
N VAL A 110 -8.92 13.03 -3.68
CA VAL A 110 -8.74 14.08 -4.68
C VAL A 110 -9.85 15.11 -4.59
N LEU A 111 -11.13 14.70 -4.49
CA LEU A 111 -12.25 15.65 -4.37
C LEU A 111 -12.16 16.48 -3.07
N THR A 112 -11.75 15.86 -1.95
CA THR A 112 -11.67 16.56 -0.66
C THR A 112 -10.41 17.42 -0.52
N LEU A 113 -9.34 17.11 -1.26
CA LEU A 113 -8.06 17.83 -1.20
C LEU A 113 -7.94 18.90 -2.31
N LEU A 114 -8.62 18.75 -3.45
CA LEU A 114 -8.72 19.77 -4.50
C LEU A 114 -9.52 21.01 -4.06
N SER A 115 -10.37 20.89 -3.04
CA SER A 115 -10.93 22.08 -2.39
C SER A 115 -9.88 22.85 -1.57
N THR A 116 -8.63 22.40 -1.52
CA THR A 116 -7.55 22.99 -0.71
C THR A 116 -6.20 23.23 -1.39
N ALA A 117 -5.78 22.53 -2.45
CA ALA A 117 -4.68 22.93 -3.35
C ALA A 117 -4.40 21.87 -4.42
N GLY A 118 -3.91 22.31 -5.59
CA GLY A 118 -3.73 21.52 -6.81
C GLY A 118 -2.83 20.30 -6.69
N SER A 119 -3.22 19.23 -7.37
CA SER A 119 -2.48 17.96 -7.44
C SER A 119 -2.19 17.56 -8.89
N MET A 120 -0.92 17.24 -9.15
CA MET A 120 -0.46 16.51 -10.34
C MET A 120 -0.77 15.01 -10.17
N LEU A 121 -1.32 14.40 -11.22
CA LEU A 121 -1.58 12.98 -11.34
C LEU A 121 -0.27 12.20 -11.60
N GLY A 122 0.15 11.40 -10.63
CA GLY A 122 1.21 10.40 -10.80
C GLY A 122 0.62 9.00 -10.92
N ILE A 123 0.92 8.30 -12.01
CA ILE A 123 0.58 6.89 -12.21
C ILE A 123 1.48 6.05 -11.30
N CYS A 124 0.89 5.31 -10.33
CA CYS A 124 1.65 4.47 -9.40
C CYS A 124 1.79 3.03 -9.88
N THR A 125 3.04 2.56 -9.89
CA THR A 125 3.47 1.18 -10.11
C THR A 125 3.19 0.34 -8.87
N LEU A 126 2.55 -0.82 -9.06
CA LEU A 126 2.19 -1.79 -8.03
C LEU A 126 3.43 -2.63 -7.64
N ARG A 127 3.84 -2.65 -6.37
CA ARG A 127 4.85 -3.58 -5.81
C ARG A 127 4.26 -4.31 -4.61
N ILE A 128 4.37 -5.64 -4.55
CA ILE A 128 3.69 -6.46 -3.53
C ILE A 128 4.52 -7.73 -3.18
N LEU A 129 4.30 -8.31 -1.99
CA LEU A 129 4.79 -9.63 -1.49
C LEU A 129 3.57 -10.58 -1.23
N PRO A 130 3.67 -11.94 -1.17
CA PRO A 130 2.62 -12.96 -1.53
C PRO A 130 1.33 -12.95 -0.65
N SER A 131 0.32 -13.84 -0.80
CA SER A 131 -1.15 -13.56 -0.58
C SER A 131 -1.85 -13.79 0.80
N GLN A 132 -2.90 -12.98 1.03
CA GLN A 132 -4.13 -13.06 1.87
C GLN A 132 -4.37 -11.86 2.82
N ASP A 133 -5.67 -11.59 3.03
CA ASP A 133 -6.43 -10.53 3.73
C ASP A 133 -5.80 -9.17 4.03
N LEU A 134 -6.41 -8.10 3.50
CA LEU A 134 -5.80 -6.77 3.48
C LEU A 134 -6.52 -5.71 4.33
N ARG A 135 -5.79 -4.93 5.13
CA ARG A 135 -6.31 -3.77 5.90
C ARG A 135 -5.72 -2.44 5.42
N VAL A 136 -6.54 -1.39 5.29
CA VAL A 136 -6.12 -0.05 4.83
C VAL A 136 -5.46 0.73 5.96
N ILE A 137 -4.21 1.20 5.77
CA ILE A 137 -3.49 2.06 6.72
C ILE A 137 -2.74 3.18 5.97
N ILE A 138 -2.62 4.37 6.59
CA ILE A 138 -1.75 5.47 6.12
C ILE A 138 -0.38 5.35 6.79
N ARG A 139 0.71 5.43 6.01
CA ARG A 139 2.07 5.51 6.55
C ARG A 139 2.83 6.70 5.96
N LYS A 140 3.68 7.28 6.81
CA LYS A 140 4.64 8.35 6.50
C LYS A 140 5.87 7.75 5.84
#